data_AF-A0A7J9CDP8-F1
#
_entry.id   AF-A0A7J9CDP8-F1
#
_cell.length_a   1.000
_cell.length_b   1.000
_cell.length_c   1.000
_cell.angle_alpha   90.00
_cell.angle_beta   90.00
_cell.angle_gamma   90.00
#
_symmetry.space_group_name_H-M   'P 1'
#
loop_
_entity.id
_entity.type
_entity.pdbx_description
1 polymer ?
#
loop_
_entity_poly.entity_id
_entity_poly.type
_entity_poly.pdbx_seq_one_letter_code
_entity_poly.pdbx_strand_id
1 'polypeptide(L)'
;LTSAFGDKGLCNRSGKLSYRDHLNKSNVPVLAIAGDQDLICPPEAVEETAKLFPENLVTYKPFGEPHGPHYAHYDLVGGRLHQIYTSHSYCYVIDHFRGGIGRAYVTQIQ
;
A
#
# COMPACT_ATOMS: atom_id res chain seq x y z
N LEU A 1 24.07 -6.82 6.16
CA LEU A 1 22.83 -6.90 5.37
C LEU A 1 21.69 -6.46 6.27
N THR A 2 21.18 -5.24 6.10
CA THR A 2 19.97 -4.79 6.80
C THR A 2 18.80 -5.37 6.03
N SER A 3 18.14 -6.36 6.62
CA SER A 3 16.94 -6.96 6.04
C SER A 3 15.74 -6.09 6.36
N ALA A 4 14.86 -5.87 5.37
CA ALA A 4 13.52 -5.29 5.61
C ALA A 4 12.70 -6.12 6.62
N PHE A 5 13.05 -7.39 6.79
CA PHE A 5 12.40 -8.35 7.67
C PHE A 5 13.02 -8.42 9.09
N GLY A 6 14.00 -7.57 9.41
CA GLY A 6 14.51 -7.45 10.79
C GLY A 6 13.68 -6.48 11.62
N ASP A 7 13.79 -6.52 12.95
CA ASP A 7 13.00 -5.71 13.89
C ASP A 7 13.00 -4.20 13.62
N LYS A 8 14.04 -3.68 12.96
CA LYS A 8 14.17 -2.26 12.58
C LYS A 8 13.45 -1.89 11.27
N GLY A 9 13.04 -2.87 10.47
CA GLY A 9 12.43 -2.64 9.16
C GLY A 9 13.36 -1.95 8.16
N LEU A 10 12.76 -1.24 7.20
CA LEU A 10 13.48 -0.47 6.19
C LEU A 10 14.11 0.79 6.79
N CYS A 11 15.40 0.96 6.53
CA CYS A 11 16.16 2.16 6.90
C CYS A 11 16.80 2.80 5.66
N ASN A 12 17.16 4.08 5.79
CA ASN A 12 17.98 4.76 4.78
C ASN A 12 19.35 4.07 4.59
N ARG A 13 20.07 4.43 3.53
CA ARG A 13 21.39 3.83 3.20
C ARG A 13 22.40 3.87 4.35
N SER A 14 22.34 4.89 5.22
CA SER A 14 23.25 5.02 6.37
C SER A 14 22.79 4.24 7.61
N GLY A 15 21.60 3.63 7.59
CA GLY A 15 21.00 2.92 8.72
C GLY A 15 20.58 3.80 9.89
N LYS A 16 20.64 5.13 9.74
CA LYS A 16 20.36 6.10 10.80
C LYS A 16 18.89 6.49 10.91
N LEU A 17 18.14 6.35 9.81
CA LEU A 17 16.73 6.70 9.77
C LEU A 17 15.92 5.45 9.42
N SER A 18 15.02 5.06 10.33
CA SER A 18 13.95 4.10 10.05
C SER A 18 12.82 4.82 9.32
N TYR A 19 12.36 4.29 8.19
CA TYR A 19 11.26 4.89 7.43
C TYR A 19 9.93 4.79 8.20
N ARG A 20 9.72 3.69 8.93
CA ARG A 20 8.52 3.45 9.75
C ARG A 20 8.30 4.56 10.77
N ASP A 21 9.36 5.00 11.44
CA ASP A 21 9.32 6.04 12.49
C ASP A 21 9.01 7.45 11.95
N HIS A 22 8.96 7.61 10.62
CA HIS A 22 8.77 8.90 9.95
C HIS A 22 7.48 8.97 9.14
N LEU A 23 6.69 7.89 9.06
CA LEU A 23 5.42 7.89 8.31
C LEU A 23 4.41 8.89 8.87
N ASN A 24 4.39 9.06 10.21
CA ASN A 24 3.53 10.03 10.88
C ASN A 24 3.87 11.51 10.58
N LYS A 25 5.05 11.77 10.00
CA LYS A 25 5.47 13.11 9.57
C LYS A 25 5.08 13.41 8.12
N SER A 26 4.46 12.47 7.41
CA SER A 26 3.98 12.70 6.06
C SER A 26 2.97 13.83 6.03
N ASN A 27 3.11 14.75 5.07
CA ASN A 27 2.15 15.80 4.77
C ASN A 27 1.46 15.57 3.42
N VAL A 28 1.67 14.41 2.81
CA VAL A 28 1.06 14.03 1.54
C VAL A 28 0.02 12.95 1.80
N PRO A 29 -1.18 13.08 1.22
CA PRO A 29 -2.17 12.02 1.23
C PRO A 29 -1.62 10.67 0.71
N VAL A 30 -2.05 9.58 1.32
CA VAL A 30 -1.59 8.21 1.02
C VAL A 30 -2.80 7.31 0.82
N LEU A 31 -2.78 6.56 -0.27
CA LEU A 31 -3.70 5.46 -0.51
C LEU A 31 -2.94 4.14 -0.30
N ALA A 32 -3.19 3.50 0.85
CA ALA A 32 -2.65 2.19 1.18
C ALA A 32 -3.55 1.10 0.60
N ILE A 33 -3.00 0.24 -0.25
CA ILE A 33 -3.74 -0.80 -0.96
C ILE A 33 -3.22 -2.16 -0.55
N ALA A 34 -4.11 -3.10 -0.29
CA ALA A 34 -3.78 -4.50 -0.02
C ALA A 34 -4.59 -5.45 -0.89
N GLY A 35 -3.99 -6.59 -1.26
CA GLY A 35 -4.67 -7.70 -1.91
C GLY A 35 -5.03 -8.75 -0.87
N ASP A 36 -6.25 -9.25 -0.88
CA ASP A 36 -6.74 -10.20 0.11
C ASP A 36 -6.01 -11.55 0.11
N GLN A 37 -5.28 -11.87 -0.95
CA GLN A 37 -4.41 -13.04 -1.06
C GLN A 37 -2.93 -12.68 -1.24
N ASP A 38 -2.54 -11.47 -0.84
CA ASP A 38 -1.12 -11.09 -0.84
C ASP A 38 -0.37 -11.80 0.30
N LEU A 39 0.47 -12.78 -0.07
CA LEU A 39 1.32 -13.50 0.88
C LEU A 39 2.63 -12.76 1.20
N ILE A 40 3.03 -11.77 0.39
CA ILE A 40 4.26 -11.00 0.57
C ILE A 40 3.99 -9.81 1.50
N CYS A 41 2.84 -9.19 1.35
CA CYS A 41 2.40 -7.99 2.05
C CYS A 41 0.92 -8.16 2.45
N PRO A 42 0.65 -8.98 3.48
CA PRO A 42 -0.72 -9.35 3.83
C PRO A 42 -1.56 -8.12 4.25
N PRO A 43 -2.88 -8.14 4.04
CA PRO A 43 -3.78 -7.03 4.36
C PRO A 43 -3.59 -6.46 5.76
N GLU A 44 -3.39 -7.33 6.75
CA GLU A 44 -3.17 -6.93 8.13
C GLU A 44 -1.88 -6.11 8.29
N ALA A 45 -0.81 -6.48 7.57
CA ALA A 45 0.46 -5.74 7.61
C ALA A 45 0.34 -4.35 6.95
N VAL A 46 -0.42 -4.27 5.85
CA VAL A 46 -0.70 -2.99 5.19
C VAL A 46 -1.53 -2.08 6.09
N GLU A 47 -2.59 -2.63 6.71
CA GLU A 47 -3.45 -1.89 7.63
C GLU A 47 -2.67 -1.36 8.84
N GLU A 48 -1.86 -2.21 9.48
CA GLU A 48 -1.02 -1.82 10.62
C GLU A 48 -0.02 -0.73 10.26
N THR A 49 0.50 -0.73 9.03
CA THR A 49 1.40 0.33 8.60
C THR A 49 0.65 1.60 8.18
N ALA A 50 -0.55 1.47 7.61
CA ALA A 50 -1.41 2.61 7.31
C ALA A 50 -1.75 3.42 8.56
N LYS A 51 -1.94 2.75 9.71
CA LYS A 51 -2.17 3.39 11.03
C LYS A 51 -1.01 4.28 11.51
N LEU A 52 0.17 4.18 10.91
CA LEU A 52 1.31 5.04 11.26
C LEU A 52 1.29 6.39 10.56
N PHE A 53 0.46 6.57 9.53
CA PHE A 53 0.25 7.87 8.89
C PHE A 53 -0.76 8.72 9.67
N PRO A 54 -0.78 10.05 9.48
CA PRO A 54 -1.85 10.89 10.03
C PRO A 54 -3.21 10.43 9.50
N GLU A 55 -4.18 10.22 10.39
CA GLU A 55 -5.49 9.63 10.06
C GLU A 55 -6.21 10.39 8.92
N ASN A 56 -6.10 11.72 8.90
CA ASN A 56 -6.74 12.56 7.89
C ASN A 56 -6.02 12.56 6.53
N LEU A 57 -4.87 11.89 6.43
CA LEU A 57 -4.05 11.80 5.22
C LEU A 57 -3.93 10.37 4.68
N VAL A 58 -4.50 9.37 5.34
CA VAL A 58 -4.40 7.98 4.87
C VAL A 58 -5.77 7.40 4.58
N THR A 59 -5.89 6.71 3.45
CA THR A 59 -7.02 5.86 3.12
C THR A 59 -6.50 4.45 2.92
N TYR A 60 -7.08 3.48 3.65
CA TYR A 60 -6.78 2.07 3.46
C TYR A 60 -7.89 1.41 2.62
N LYS A 61 -7.48 0.66 1.59
CA LYS A 61 -8.40 -0.05 0.69
C LYS A 61 -7.91 -1.49 0.43
N PRO A 62 -8.54 -2.51 1.03
CA PRO A 62 -8.34 -3.89 0.62
C PRO A 62 -9.08 -4.17 -0.70
N PHE A 63 -8.47 -4.98 -1.55
CA PHE A 63 -9.02 -5.52 -2.78
C PHE A 63 -9.21 -7.03 -2.64
N GLY A 64 -10.42 -7.50 -2.90
CA GLY A 64 -10.85 -8.85 -2.60
C GLY A 64 -12.33 -8.89 -2.24
N GLU A 65 -13.05 -9.89 -2.73
CA GLU A 65 -14.47 -10.08 -2.40
C GLU A 65 -14.77 -11.56 -2.12
N PRO A 66 -15.64 -11.90 -1.13
CA PRO A 66 -15.93 -13.30 -0.77
C PRO A 66 -16.42 -14.19 -1.92
N HIS A 67 -17.06 -13.61 -2.95
CA HIS A 67 -17.57 -14.31 -4.13
C HIS A 67 -17.11 -13.67 -5.44
N GLY A 68 -16.03 -12.88 -5.38
CA GLY A 68 -15.60 -12.05 -6.48
C GLY A 68 -14.11 -12.16 -6.75
N PRO A 69 -13.52 -11.09 -7.30
CA PRO A 69 -12.07 -10.98 -7.48
C PRO A 69 -11.25 -11.28 -6.23
N HIS A 70 -10.11 -11.95 -6.43
CA HIS A 70 -9.04 -12.06 -5.42
C HIS A 70 -7.73 -11.51 -5.99
N TYR A 71 -6.89 -10.95 -5.14
CA TYR A 71 -5.69 -10.24 -5.56
C TYR A 71 -4.47 -10.70 -4.76
N ALA A 72 -3.49 -11.28 -5.45
CA ALA A 72 -2.16 -11.49 -4.93
C ALA A 72 -1.26 -10.26 -5.21
N HIS A 73 -0.05 -10.27 -4.66
CA HIS A 73 0.90 -9.15 -4.71
C HIS A 73 1.06 -8.53 -6.11
N TYR A 74 1.32 -9.37 -7.12
CA TYR A 74 1.60 -8.90 -8.47
C TYR A 74 0.35 -8.50 -9.26
N ASP A 75 -0.85 -8.88 -8.81
CA ASP A 75 -2.10 -8.49 -9.47
C ASP A 75 -2.37 -7.00 -9.30
N LEU A 76 -1.89 -6.40 -8.20
CA LEU A 76 -2.00 -4.96 -7.91
C LEU A 76 -1.02 -4.11 -8.72
N VAL A 77 0.16 -4.65 -9.06
CA VAL A 77 1.23 -3.91 -9.75
C VAL A 77 1.10 -3.98 -11.28
N GLY A 78 0.55 -5.07 -11.82
CA GLY A 78 0.32 -5.21 -13.26
C GLY A 78 0.55 -6.61 -13.83
N GLY A 79 0.18 -7.66 -13.09
CA GLY A 79 0.28 -9.04 -13.56
C GLY A 79 -0.35 -9.25 -14.93
N ARG A 80 0.45 -9.70 -15.91
CA ARG A 80 0.02 -9.93 -17.32
C ARG A 80 -1.18 -10.88 -17.45
N LEU A 81 -1.43 -11.73 -16.45
CA LEU A 81 -2.45 -12.77 -16.52
C LEU A 81 -3.85 -12.26 -16.19
N HIS A 82 -4.02 -11.08 -15.59
CA HIS A 82 -5.29 -10.67 -15.00
C HIS A 82 -5.61 -9.19 -15.32
N GLN A 83 -5.58 -8.81 -16.60
CA GLN A 83 -5.87 -7.44 -17.09
C GLN A 83 -7.24 -6.88 -16.63
N ILE A 84 -8.21 -7.75 -16.35
CA ILE A 84 -9.53 -7.37 -15.83
C ILE A 84 -9.44 -6.82 -14.40
N TYR A 85 -8.57 -7.40 -13.57
CA TYR A 85 -8.41 -7.05 -12.17
C TYR A 85 -7.54 -5.81 -11.98
N THR A 86 -6.47 -5.71 -12.78
CA THR A 86 -5.66 -4.49 -12.86
C THR A 86 -6.49 -3.29 -13.30
N SER A 87 -7.50 -3.46 -14.17
CA SER A 87 -8.38 -2.34 -14.54
C SER A 87 -9.20 -1.82 -13.35
N HIS A 88 -9.66 -2.70 -12.47
CA HIS A 88 -10.49 -2.31 -11.32
C HIS A 88 -9.68 -1.53 -10.27
N SER A 89 -8.48 -2.00 -9.94
CA SER A 89 -7.58 -1.29 -9.02
C SER A 89 -7.10 0.04 -9.61
N TYR A 90 -6.77 0.08 -10.91
CA TYR A 90 -6.36 1.32 -11.57
C TYR A 90 -7.51 2.33 -11.69
N CYS A 91 -8.73 1.91 -12.01
CA CYS A 91 -9.89 2.81 -12.03
C CYS A 91 -10.14 3.43 -10.65
N TYR A 92 -10.12 2.62 -9.60
CA TYR A 92 -10.26 3.14 -8.23
C TYR A 92 -9.18 4.15 -7.89
N VAL A 93 -7.92 3.83 -8.23
CA VAL A 93 -6.78 4.72 -8.02
C VAL A 93 -7.00 6.04 -8.77
N ILE A 94 -7.34 5.99 -10.06
CA ILE A 94 -7.60 7.17 -10.90
C ILE A 94 -8.75 8.02 -10.35
N ASP A 95 -9.85 7.40 -9.94
CA ASP A 95 -11.02 8.10 -9.40
C ASP A 95 -10.70 8.75 -8.05
N HIS A 96 -9.97 8.04 -7.18
CA HIS A 96 -9.49 8.58 -5.91
C HIS A 96 -8.60 9.83 -6.12
N PHE A 97 -7.75 9.81 -7.15
CA PHE A 97 -6.92 10.96 -7.52
C PHE A 97 -7.71 12.11 -8.15
N ARG A 98 -8.70 11.80 -9.00
CA ARG A 98 -9.57 12.81 -9.64
C ARG A 98 -10.46 13.54 -8.64
N GLY A 99 -10.77 12.91 -7.49
CA GLY A 99 -11.55 13.49 -6.39
C GLY A 99 -10.91 14.67 -5.66
N GLY A 100 -9.75 15.18 -6.09
CA GLY A 100 -9.16 16.43 -5.59
C GLY A 100 -7.94 16.26 -4.67
N ILE A 101 -7.43 15.05 -4.53
CA ILE A 101 -6.23 14.77 -3.73
C ILE A 101 -4.99 14.99 -4.62
N GLY A 102 -4.62 16.26 -4.81
CA GLY A 102 -3.67 16.72 -5.83
C GLY A 102 -2.26 16.11 -5.81
N ARG A 103 -1.92 15.30 -4.80
CA ARG A 103 -0.74 14.44 -4.73
C ARG A 103 -1.07 13.32 -3.74
N ALA A 104 -1.33 12.12 -4.22
CA ALA A 104 -1.43 10.95 -3.36
C ALA A 104 -0.40 9.90 -3.80
N TYR A 105 0.09 9.11 -2.86
CA TYR A 105 1.00 8.01 -3.14
C TYR A 105 0.27 6.69 -2.96
N VAL A 106 0.39 5.82 -3.96
CA VAL A 106 0.01 4.41 -3.83
C VAL A 106 1.22 3.66 -3.35
N THR A 107 1.11 2.98 -2.21
CA THR A 107 2.19 2.18 -1.67
C THR A 107 1.68 0.80 -1.28
N GLN A 108 2.43 -0.22 -1.68
CA GLN A 108 2.38 -1.56 -1.11
C GLN A 108 3.37 -1.52 0.06
N ILE A 109 2.90 -1.72 1.30
CA ILE A 109 3.70 -1.39 2.48
C ILE A 109 4.26 -2.64 3.15
N GLN A 110 5.58 -2.78 3.16
CA GLN A 110 6.31 -3.84 3.87
C GLN A 110 7.01 -3.28 5.12
#